data_AF-A0A2N5TNL3-F1
#
_entry.id   AF-A0A2N5TNL3-F1
#
_cell.length_a   1.000
_cell.length_b   1.000
_cell.length_c   1.000
_cell.angle_alpha   90.00
_cell.angle_beta   90.00
_cell.angle_gamma   90.00
#
_symmetry.space_group_name_H-M   'P 1'
#
loop_
_entity.id
_entity.type
_entity.pdbx_description
1 polymer ?
#
loop_
_entity_poly.entity_id
_entity_poly.type
_entity_poly.pdbx_seq_one_letter_code
_entity_poly.pdbx_strand_id
1 'polypeptide(L)'
;MGPELFLATKEELNQLLDNISQKTNELKSEAELLHRTTSGKGKQRSEEQRLLLLLWDAKSTLFTHAVNLHAERQPVLNSRTIGARLGTKLKEKIFKAIQAQCPGINKSIAAFNKCYADYISKFPNQSLSDFAGNLTYEAFAALPMDDKFWNDGLYFHSKAAWAVDLNVRAGINCVLILSRIQEEFQLIAQEMA
;
A
#
# COMPACT_ATOMS: atom_id res chain seq x y z
N MET A 1 -28.16 -9.82 72.11
CA MET A 1 -27.66 -8.56 71.52
C MET A 1 -27.87 -8.65 70.03
N GLY A 2 -28.86 -7.93 69.50
CA GLY A 2 -29.11 -7.86 68.05
C GLY A 2 -28.30 -6.71 67.44
N PRO A 3 -27.89 -6.81 66.17
CA PRO A 3 -27.09 -5.77 65.52
C PRO A 3 -27.94 -4.50 65.36
N GLU A 4 -27.46 -3.39 65.92
CA GLU A 4 -28.08 -2.07 65.75
C GLU A 4 -27.96 -1.66 64.28
N LEU A 5 -29.10 -1.58 63.60
CA LEU A 5 -29.21 -1.00 62.27
C LEU A 5 -29.04 0.51 62.43
N PHE A 6 -27.86 1.03 62.13
CA PHE A 6 -27.66 2.47 61.99
C PHE A 6 -28.45 2.96 60.77
N LEU A 7 -29.65 3.48 61.02
CA LEU A 7 -30.44 4.19 60.02
C LEU A 7 -29.79 5.56 59.81
N ALA A 8 -29.17 5.74 58.65
CA ALA A 8 -28.66 7.04 58.22
C ALA A 8 -29.76 8.11 58.38
N THR A 9 -29.37 9.28 58.88
CA THR A 9 -30.31 10.38 59.11
C THR A 9 -30.84 10.90 57.78
N LYS A 10 -32.04 11.48 57.79
CA LYS A 10 -32.73 11.95 56.58
C LYS A 10 -31.89 12.98 55.79
N GLU A 11 -31.17 13.84 56.51
CA GLU A 11 -30.21 14.78 55.96
C GLU A 11 -29.04 14.10 55.24
N GLU A 12 -28.45 13.05 55.81
CA GLU A 12 -27.37 12.27 55.18
C GLU A 12 -27.85 11.59 53.90
N LEU A 13 -29.08 11.06 53.90
CA LEU A 13 -29.70 10.48 52.71
C LEU A 13 -29.92 11.52 51.60
N ASN A 14 -30.38 12.72 51.95
CA ASN A 14 -30.57 13.80 50.98
C ASN A 14 -29.23 14.28 50.39
N GLN A 15 -28.21 14.44 51.24
CA GLN A 15 -26.85 14.79 50.78
C GLN A 15 -26.25 13.74 49.85
N LEU A 16 -26.50 12.45 50.13
CA LEU A 16 -26.10 11.36 49.24
C LEU A 16 -26.83 11.45 47.90
N LEU A 17 -28.13 11.73 47.92
CA LEU A 17 -28.95 11.85 46.71
C LEU A 17 -28.48 13.01 45.82
N ASP A 18 -28.16 14.16 46.42
CA ASP A 18 -27.63 15.34 45.73
C ASP A 18 -26.26 15.07 45.13
N ASN A 19 -25.37 14.39 45.86
CA ASN A 19 -24.06 13.97 45.35
C ASN A 19 -24.19 13.00 44.17
N ILE A 20 -25.11 12.03 44.25
CA ILE A 20 -25.38 11.10 43.14
C ILE A 20 -25.90 11.88 41.94
N SER A 21 -26.85 12.80 42.13
CA SER A 21 -27.38 13.66 41.07
C SER A 21 -26.27 14.46 40.40
N GLN A 22 -25.41 15.11 41.19
CA GLN A 22 -24.27 15.85 40.67
C GLN A 22 -23.30 14.95 39.88
N LYS A 23 -22.91 13.81 40.46
CA LYS A 23 -21.99 12.85 39.81
C LYS A 23 -22.57 12.25 38.52
N THR A 24 -23.88 11.99 38.48
CA THR A 24 -24.54 11.51 37.26
C THR A 24 -24.54 12.56 36.15
N ASN A 25 -24.71 13.84 36.49
CA ASN A 25 -24.61 14.93 35.53
C ASN A 25 -23.19 15.12 34.99
N GLU A 26 -22.17 15.04 35.86
CA GLU A 26 -20.75 15.04 35.48
C GLU A 26 -20.44 13.90 34.50
N LEU A 27 -20.81 12.66 34.84
CA LEU A 27 -20.62 11.49 33.97
C LEU A 27 -21.33 11.62 32.62
N LYS A 28 -22.54 12.19 32.61
CA LYS A 28 -23.29 12.43 31.37
C LYS A 28 -22.56 13.42 30.46
N SER A 29 -22.05 14.52 31.03
CA SER A 29 -21.26 15.51 30.28
C SER A 29 -19.96 14.90 29.71
N GLU A 30 -19.30 14.04 30.47
CA GLU A 30 -18.07 13.38 30.06
C GLU A 30 -18.33 12.35 28.94
N ALA A 31 -19.43 11.60 29.04
CA ALA A 31 -19.87 10.67 28.00
C ALA A 31 -20.19 11.39 26.67
N GLU A 32 -20.81 12.57 26.72
CA GLU A 32 -21.08 13.40 25.54
C GLU A 32 -19.79 13.92 24.88
N LEU A 33 -18.78 14.31 25.67
CA LEU A 33 -17.47 14.72 25.17
C LEU A 33 -16.71 13.55 24.51
N LEU A 34 -16.76 12.37 25.12
CA LEU A 34 -16.17 11.15 24.57
C LEU A 34 -16.88 10.73 23.27
N HIS A 35 -18.21 10.81 23.20
CA HIS A 35 -18.96 10.53 21.97
C HIS A 35 -18.61 11.49 20.83
N ARG A 36 -18.38 12.78 21.13
CA ARG A 36 -18.00 13.77 20.11
C ARG A 36 -16.60 13.51 19.56
N THR A 37 -15.66 13.12 20.42
CA THR A 37 -14.29 12.77 20.02
C THR A 37 -14.21 11.44 19.28
N THR A 38 -14.98 10.42 19.67
CA THR A 38 -15.06 9.14 18.93
C THR A 38 -15.77 9.28 17.60
N SER A 39 -16.84 10.06 17.51
CA SER A 39 -17.55 10.36 16.26
C SER A 39 -16.65 11.14 15.27
N GLY A 40 -15.91 12.14 15.75
CA GLY A 40 -14.92 12.87 14.96
C GLY A 40 -13.77 11.97 14.45
N LYS A 41 -13.19 11.15 15.33
CA LYS A 41 -12.14 10.17 14.95
C LYS A 41 -12.65 9.10 14.00
N GLY A 42 -13.89 8.62 14.17
CA GLY A 42 -14.52 7.64 13.30
C GLY A 42 -14.72 8.17 11.87
N LYS A 43 -15.15 9.43 11.73
CA LYS A 43 -15.29 10.09 10.43
C LYS A 43 -13.94 10.32 9.74
N GLN A 44 -12.92 10.76 10.49
CA GLN A 44 -11.56 10.91 9.97
C GLN A 44 -10.97 9.57 9.49
N ARG A 45 -11.14 8.50 10.29
CA ARG A 45 -10.69 7.15 9.92
C ARG A 45 -11.39 6.61 8.67
N SER A 46 -12.69 6.89 8.51
CA SER A 46 -13.46 6.51 7.31
C SER A 46 -12.99 7.26 6.06
N GLU A 47 -12.74 8.57 6.17
CA GLU A 47 -12.19 9.37 5.07
C GLU A 47 -10.75 8.96 4.69
N GLU A 48 -9.92 8.64 5.67
CA GLU A 48 -8.57 8.13 5.47
C GLU A 48 -8.60 6.81 4.68
N GLN A 49 -9.41 5.85 5.12
CA GLN A 49 -9.59 4.57 4.44
C GLN A 49 -10.08 4.75 3.00
N ARG A 50 -11.03 5.67 2.77
CA ARG A 50 -11.54 5.98 1.44
C ARG A 50 -10.44 6.51 0.52
N LEU A 51 -9.60 7.42 1.01
CA LEU A 51 -8.50 7.99 0.22
C LEU A 51 -7.39 6.98 -0.04
N LEU A 52 -7.06 6.15 0.95
CA LEU A 52 -6.12 5.04 0.78
C LEU A 52 -6.59 4.05 -0.29
N LEU A 53 -7.90 3.73 -0.33
CA LEU A 53 -8.47 2.86 -1.37
C LEU A 53 -8.37 3.47 -2.77
N LEU A 54 -8.66 4.77 -2.92
CA LEU A 54 -8.53 5.48 -4.20
C LEU A 54 -7.07 5.54 -4.65
N LEU A 55 -6.15 5.82 -3.74
CA LEU A 55 -4.73 5.84 -4.01
C LEU A 55 -4.22 4.45 -4.41
N TRP A 56 -4.69 3.40 -3.74
CA TRP A 56 -4.38 2.02 -4.07
C TRP A 56 -4.88 1.62 -5.46
N ASP A 57 -6.12 1.95 -5.81
CA ASP A 57 -6.68 1.69 -7.14
C ASP A 57 -5.89 2.41 -8.24
N ALA A 58 -5.58 3.69 -8.03
CA ALA A 58 -4.74 4.46 -8.96
C ALA A 58 -3.33 3.87 -9.09
N LYS A 59 -2.74 3.41 -7.98
CA LYS A 59 -1.43 2.74 -7.98
C LYS A 59 -1.48 1.36 -8.68
N SER A 60 -2.61 0.66 -8.60
CA SER A 60 -2.81 -0.65 -9.23
C SER A 60 -2.87 -0.59 -10.74
N THR A 61 -3.66 0.36 -11.24
CA THR A 61 -3.68 0.66 -12.67
C THR A 61 -2.30 1.05 -13.19
N LEU A 62 -1.56 1.86 -12.41
CA LEU A 62 -0.19 2.26 -12.73
C LEU A 62 0.79 1.08 -12.74
N PHE A 63 0.70 0.15 -11.79
CA PHE A 63 1.52 -1.06 -11.75
C PHE A 63 1.26 -1.96 -12.97
N THR A 64 0.00 -2.12 -13.37
CA THR A 64 -0.36 -2.87 -14.59
C THR A 64 0.29 -2.27 -15.83
N HIS A 65 0.28 -0.93 -15.94
CA HIS A 65 1.00 -0.24 -17.01
C HIS A 65 2.51 -0.47 -16.94
N ALA A 66 3.10 -0.51 -15.75
CA ALA A 66 4.52 -0.79 -15.59
C ALA A 66 4.84 -2.19 -16.11
N VAL A 67 4.04 -3.20 -15.75
CA VAL A 67 4.26 -4.59 -16.16
C VAL A 67 4.23 -4.72 -17.67
N ASN A 68 3.23 -4.11 -18.31
CA ASN A 68 3.11 -4.11 -19.76
C ASN A 68 4.30 -3.40 -20.44
N LEU A 69 4.71 -2.23 -19.91
CA LEU A 69 5.85 -1.49 -20.45
C LEU A 69 7.16 -2.28 -20.35
N HIS A 70 7.38 -2.99 -19.24
CA HIS A 70 8.54 -3.87 -19.05
C HIS A 70 8.48 -5.07 -20.00
N ALA A 71 7.33 -5.72 -20.14
CA ALA A 71 7.13 -6.82 -21.07
C ALA A 71 7.41 -6.43 -22.53
N GLU A 72 6.97 -5.23 -22.95
CA GLU A 72 7.21 -4.70 -24.30
C GLU A 72 8.68 -4.36 -24.57
N ARG A 73 9.44 -3.99 -23.52
CA ARG A 73 10.87 -3.70 -23.63
C ARG A 73 11.73 -4.97 -23.65
N GLN A 74 11.22 -6.06 -23.08
CA GLN A 74 11.97 -7.31 -22.93
C GLN A 74 12.60 -7.84 -24.23
N PRO A 75 11.92 -7.85 -25.39
CA PRO A 75 12.53 -8.31 -26.65
C PRO A 75 13.72 -7.44 -27.08
N VAL A 76 13.66 -6.13 -26.83
CA VAL A 76 14.76 -5.22 -27.13
C VAL A 76 15.95 -5.46 -26.20
N LEU A 77 15.70 -5.72 -24.91
CA LEU A 77 16.75 -6.08 -23.94
C LEU A 77 17.41 -7.43 -24.27
N ASN A 78 16.59 -8.44 -24.59
CA ASN A 78 17.07 -9.77 -24.99
C ASN A 78 17.95 -9.69 -26.25
N SER A 79 17.61 -8.81 -27.20
CA SER A 79 18.43 -8.63 -28.40
C SER A 79 19.85 -8.11 -28.13
N ARG A 80 20.03 -7.33 -27.07
CA ARG A 80 21.34 -6.80 -26.66
C ARG A 80 22.13 -7.81 -25.83
N THR A 81 21.45 -8.65 -25.06
CA THR A 81 22.07 -9.49 -24.03
C THR A 81 22.30 -10.93 -24.49
N ILE A 82 21.38 -11.49 -25.29
CA ILE A 82 21.34 -12.91 -25.68
C ILE A 82 21.78 -13.11 -27.15
N GLY A 83 22.12 -12.04 -27.87
CA GLY A 83 22.55 -12.12 -29.27
C GLY A 83 21.43 -12.45 -30.26
N ALA A 84 20.17 -12.46 -29.80
CA ALA A 84 19.00 -12.62 -30.65
C ALA A 84 18.86 -11.38 -31.58
N ARG A 85 19.16 -11.53 -32.87
CA ARG A 85 19.12 -10.41 -33.82
C ARG A 85 17.69 -9.91 -34.01
N LEU A 86 17.34 -8.80 -33.36
CA LEU A 86 16.09 -8.08 -33.62
C LEU A 86 16.23 -7.23 -34.88
N GLY A 87 15.45 -7.54 -35.92
CA GLY A 87 15.41 -6.73 -37.14
C GLY A 87 14.89 -5.31 -36.87
N THR A 88 15.30 -4.35 -37.71
CA THR A 88 14.90 -2.93 -37.61
C THR A 88 13.39 -2.73 -37.58
N LYS A 89 12.66 -3.41 -38.47
CA LYS A 89 11.19 -3.36 -38.55
C LYS A 89 10.49 -3.80 -37.25
N LEU A 90 11.01 -4.83 -36.58
CA LEU A 90 10.42 -5.32 -35.33
C LEU A 90 10.70 -4.34 -34.18
N LYS A 91 11.91 -3.78 -34.14
CA LYS A 91 12.31 -2.76 -33.17
C LYS A 91 11.46 -1.49 -33.31
N GLU A 92 11.23 -1.02 -34.54
CA GLU A 92 10.35 0.12 -34.84
C GLU A 92 8.90 -0.14 -34.40
N LYS A 93 8.36 -1.34 -34.66
CA LYS A 93 7.02 -1.72 -34.19
C LYS A 93 6.91 -1.67 -32.66
N ILE A 94 7.91 -2.18 -31.96
CA ILE A 94 7.96 -2.15 -30.49
C ILE A 94 7.99 -0.71 -29.99
N PHE A 95 8.87 0.14 -30.53
CA PHE A 95 8.92 1.55 -30.13
C PHE A 95 7.62 2.30 -30.43
N LYS A 96 6.98 2.02 -31.57
CA LYS A 96 5.67 2.59 -31.90
C LYS A 96 4.58 2.14 -30.93
N ALA A 97 4.59 0.89 -30.50
CA ALA A 97 3.65 0.37 -29.49
C ALA A 97 3.85 1.08 -28.13
N ILE A 98 5.10 1.16 -27.66
CA ILE A 98 5.45 1.88 -26.43
C ILE A 98 4.98 3.35 -26.51
N GLN A 99 5.25 4.02 -27.64
CA GLN A 99 4.84 5.42 -27.83
C GLN A 99 3.31 5.58 -27.85
N ALA A 100 2.58 4.62 -28.40
CA ALA A 100 1.12 4.64 -28.40
C ALA A 100 0.51 4.49 -26.99
N GLN A 101 1.23 3.86 -26.05
CA GLN A 101 0.80 3.75 -24.66
C GLN A 101 1.09 4.98 -23.81
N CYS A 102 2.06 5.82 -24.19
CA CYS A 102 2.46 7.02 -23.43
C CYS A 102 1.27 7.90 -22.98
N PRO A 103 0.27 8.22 -23.82
CA PRO A 103 -0.87 9.05 -23.40
C PRO A 103 -1.71 8.39 -22.30
N GLY A 104 -1.93 7.07 -22.39
CA GLY A 104 -2.65 6.30 -21.38
C GLY A 104 -1.89 6.26 -20.06
N ILE A 105 -0.59 6.00 -20.11
CA ILE A 105 0.29 5.99 -18.93
C ILE A 105 0.31 7.37 -18.27
N ASN A 106 0.45 8.46 -19.04
CA ASN A 106 0.43 9.83 -18.51
C ASN A 106 -0.90 10.16 -17.82
N LYS A 107 -2.02 9.68 -18.35
CA LYS A 107 -3.33 9.84 -17.71
C LYS A 107 -3.40 9.12 -16.35
N SER A 108 -2.89 7.89 -16.28
CA SER A 108 -2.84 7.10 -15.04
C SER A 108 -1.87 7.72 -14.02
N ILE A 109 -0.73 8.24 -14.47
CA ILE A 109 0.22 9.01 -13.64
C ILE A 109 -0.46 10.27 -13.06
N ALA A 110 -1.18 11.03 -13.89
CA ALA A 110 -1.89 12.21 -13.43
C ALA A 110 -2.98 11.87 -12.39
N ALA A 111 -3.71 10.77 -12.59
CA ALA A 111 -4.70 10.27 -11.63
C ALA A 111 -4.05 9.89 -10.29
N PHE A 112 -2.93 9.15 -10.33
CA PHE A 112 -2.16 8.80 -9.14
C PHE A 112 -1.67 10.05 -8.39
N ASN A 113 -1.02 10.99 -9.10
CA ASN A 113 -0.51 12.22 -8.50
C ASN A 113 -1.63 13.04 -7.83
N LYS A 114 -2.82 13.08 -8.45
CA LYS A 114 -3.99 13.73 -7.86
C LYS A 114 -4.43 13.04 -6.56
N CYS A 115 -4.61 11.71 -6.58
CA CYS A 115 -5.00 10.96 -5.40
C CYS A 115 -3.96 11.07 -4.27
N TYR A 116 -2.67 11.09 -4.63
CA TYR A 116 -1.58 11.25 -3.68
C TYR A 116 -1.59 12.65 -3.04
N ALA A 117 -1.77 13.70 -3.85
CA ALA A 117 -1.88 15.07 -3.35
C ALA A 117 -3.11 15.25 -2.43
N ASP A 118 -4.27 14.68 -2.81
CA ASP A 118 -5.48 14.73 -1.99
C ASP A 118 -5.29 14.02 -0.64
N TYR A 119 -4.53 12.92 -0.61
CA TYR A 119 -4.22 12.18 0.61
C TYR A 119 -3.24 12.96 1.52
N ILE A 120 -2.09 13.38 0.98
CA ILE A 120 -1.05 14.11 1.72
C ILE A 120 -1.60 15.44 2.25
N SER A 121 -2.46 16.12 1.50
CA SER A 121 -3.10 17.37 1.96
C SER A 121 -3.97 17.17 3.21
N LYS A 122 -4.56 15.98 3.41
CA LYS A 122 -5.39 15.68 4.59
C LYS A 122 -4.59 14.99 5.70
N PHE A 123 -3.55 14.23 5.36
CA PHE A 123 -2.77 13.43 6.29
C PHE A 123 -1.25 13.65 6.12
N PRO A 124 -0.73 14.87 6.41
CA PRO A 124 0.67 15.22 6.15
C PRO A 124 1.68 14.45 7.02
N ASN A 125 1.24 13.89 8.15
CA ASN A 125 2.09 13.13 9.07
C ASN A 125 2.27 11.67 8.67
N GLN A 126 1.52 11.19 7.66
CA GLN A 126 1.57 9.82 7.18
C GLN A 126 2.37 9.79 5.89
N SER A 127 3.70 9.61 6.00
CA SER A 127 4.53 9.35 4.84
C SER A 127 4.33 7.89 4.41
N LEU A 128 3.69 7.70 3.25
CA LEU A 128 3.43 6.36 2.69
C LEU A 128 4.64 5.78 1.95
N SER A 129 5.63 6.61 1.60
CA SER A 129 6.83 6.20 0.85
C SER A 129 7.93 7.25 0.99
N ASP A 130 9.17 6.88 0.70
CA ASP A 130 10.30 7.81 0.49
C ASP A 130 10.09 8.71 -0.77
N PHE A 131 8.95 8.54 -1.47
CA PHE A 131 8.60 9.27 -2.66
C PHE A 131 8.08 10.68 -2.33
N ALA A 132 8.96 11.66 -2.50
CA ALA A 132 8.62 13.08 -2.37
C ALA A 132 8.38 13.70 -3.76
N GLY A 133 7.13 14.07 -4.05
CA GLY A 133 6.78 14.89 -5.22
C GLY A 133 5.74 14.26 -6.15
N ASN A 134 5.74 14.72 -7.41
CA ASN A 134 4.87 14.21 -8.48
C ASN A 134 5.62 13.20 -9.33
N LEU A 135 4.99 12.08 -9.63
CA LEU A 135 5.54 11.07 -10.53
C LEU A 135 5.52 11.59 -11.97
N THR A 136 6.67 11.56 -12.64
CA THR A 136 6.79 11.88 -14.07
C THR A 136 6.86 10.58 -14.88
N TYR A 137 6.58 10.65 -16.18
CA TYR A 137 6.70 9.49 -17.07
C TYR A 137 8.12 8.91 -17.09
N GLU A 138 9.14 9.77 -17.11
CA GLU A 138 10.54 9.34 -17.13
C GLU A 138 10.92 8.61 -15.84
N ALA A 139 10.52 9.15 -14.68
CA ALA A 139 10.72 8.49 -13.40
C ALA A 139 9.98 7.14 -13.38
N PHE A 140 8.70 7.12 -13.75
CA PHE A 140 7.90 5.89 -13.84
C PHE A 140 8.54 4.84 -14.74
N ALA A 141 8.98 5.23 -15.93
CA ALA A 141 9.54 4.33 -16.92
C ALA A 141 10.94 3.81 -16.54
N ALA A 142 11.63 4.47 -15.60
CA ALA A 142 12.91 4.05 -15.06
C ALA A 142 12.78 3.20 -13.78
N LEU A 143 11.59 3.17 -13.15
CA LEU A 143 11.37 2.39 -11.92
C LEU A 143 11.56 0.89 -12.19
N PRO A 144 12.44 0.21 -11.43
CA PRO A 144 12.50 -1.24 -11.45
C PRO A 144 11.23 -1.84 -10.83
N MET A 145 10.91 -3.08 -11.21
CA MET A 145 9.76 -3.80 -10.64
C MET A 145 9.90 -4.09 -9.14
N ASP A 146 11.14 -4.23 -8.67
CA ASP A 146 11.46 -4.45 -7.26
C ASP A 146 11.57 -3.16 -6.44
N ASP A 147 11.27 -2.00 -7.02
CA ASP A 147 11.35 -0.73 -6.31
C ASP A 147 10.45 -0.70 -5.06
N LYS A 148 10.90 -0.02 -4.00
CA LYS A 148 10.11 0.21 -2.79
C LYS A 148 8.81 0.94 -3.09
N PHE A 149 8.80 1.79 -4.12
CA PHE A 149 7.60 2.45 -4.62
C PHE A 149 6.47 1.45 -4.87
N TRP A 150 6.73 0.23 -5.36
CA TRP A 150 5.70 -0.77 -5.58
C TRP A 150 5.36 -1.61 -4.33
N ASN A 151 6.23 -1.60 -3.32
CA ASN A 151 6.18 -2.51 -2.16
C ASN A 151 6.09 -1.75 -0.81
N ASP A 152 5.52 -0.55 -0.82
CA ASP A 152 5.45 0.38 0.33
C ASP A 152 4.40 0.04 1.39
N GLY A 153 3.86 -1.19 1.38
CA GLY A 153 2.83 -1.60 2.34
C GLY A 153 1.40 -1.13 1.98
N LEU A 154 1.27 -0.07 1.20
CA LEU A 154 -0.01 0.41 0.65
C LEU A 154 -0.50 -0.52 -0.48
N TYR A 155 0.45 -1.04 -1.24
CA TYR A 155 0.20 -1.93 -2.36
C TYR A 155 0.52 -3.37 -1.97
N PHE A 156 -0.47 -4.14 -1.50
CA PHE A 156 -0.26 -5.59 -1.36
C PHE A 156 -1.48 -6.42 -1.73
N HIS A 157 -1.29 -7.28 -2.74
CA HIS A 157 -2.05 -8.50 -2.93
C HIS A 157 -1.66 -9.61 -1.92
N SER A 158 -0.58 -9.43 -1.12
CA SER A 158 -0.13 -10.40 -0.10
C SER A 158 0.76 -9.77 0.98
N LYS A 159 0.46 -9.94 2.28
CA LYS A 159 1.32 -9.50 3.41
C LYS A 159 2.41 -10.51 3.80
N ALA A 160 2.60 -11.55 3.00
CA ALA A 160 3.54 -12.60 3.34
C ALA A 160 5.00 -12.10 3.28
N ALA A 161 5.89 -12.70 4.09
CA ALA A 161 7.29 -12.30 4.18
C ALA A 161 8.00 -12.30 2.80
N TRP A 162 7.64 -13.22 1.91
CA TRP A 162 8.19 -13.29 0.54
C TRP A 162 7.82 -12.10 -0.35
N ALA A 163 6.74 -11.39 -0.03
CA ALA A 163 6.27 -10.25 -0.81
C ALA A 163 6.87 -8.93 -0.31
N VAL A 164 7.17 -8.80 0.99
CA VAL A 164 7.63 -7.55 1.62
C VAL A 164 9.15 -7.52 1.86
N ASP A 165 9.75 -8.63 2.31
CA ASP A 165 11.13 -8.68 2.76
C ASP A 165 12.10 -8.96 1.59
N LEU A 166 13.06 -8.04 1.38
CA LEU A 166 14.05 -8.17 0.30
C LEU A 166 14.94 -9.41 0.45
N ASN A 167 15.35 -9.75 1.68
CA ASN A 167 16.22 -10.89 1.93
C ASN A 167 15.48 -12.20 1.69
N VAL A 168 14.21 -12.28 2.08
CA VAL A 168 13.38 -13.45 1.80
C VAL A 168 13.19 -13.63 0.29
N ARG A 169 12.92 -12.54 -0.45
CA ARG A 169 12.80 -12.57 -1.92
C ARG A 169 14.11 -13.00 -2.59
N ALA A 170 15.24 -12.43 -2.16
CA ALA A 170 16.55 -12.80 -2.65
C ALA A 170 16.87 -14.28 -2.39
N GLY A 171 16.58 -14.77 -1.19
CA GLY A 171 16.75 -16.17 -0.82
C GLY A 171 15.92 -17.12 -1.70
N ILE A 172 14.65 -16.80 -1.92
CA ILE A 172 13.77 -17.57 -2.82
C ILE A 172 14.34 -17.59 -4.24
N ASN A 173 14.75 -16.43 -4.76
CA ASN A 173 15.32 -16.34 -6.11
C ASN A 173 16.62 -17.17 -6.24
N CYS A 174 17.50 -17.12 -5.25
CA CYS A 174 18.70 -17.95 -5.22
C CYS A 174 18.38 -19.45 -5.26
N VAL A 175 17.39 -19.91 -4.47
CA VAL A 175 16.96 -21.31 -4.48
C VAL A 175 16.39 -21.71 -5.85
N LEU A 176 15.55 -20.86 -6.47
CA LEU A 176 15.01 -21.12 -7.81
C LEU A 176 16.09 -21.20 -8.89
N ILE A 177 17.08 -20.31 -8.85
CA ILE A 177 18.23 -20.34 -9.77
C ILE A 177 19.03 -21.63 -9.58
N LEU A 178 19.29 -22.04 -8.34
CA LEU A 178 19.99 -23.29 -8.06
C LEU A 178 19.23 -24.51 -8.61
N SER A 179 17.92 -24.58 -8.37
CA SER A 179 17.08 -25.64 -8.94
C SER A 179 17.13 -25.64 -10.47
N ARG A 180 17.10 -24.46 -11.10
CA ARG A 180 17.20 -24.35 -12.56
C ARG A 180 18.56 -24.83 -13.07
N ILE A 181 19.66 -24.44 -12.45
CA ILE A 181 21.00 -24.91 -12.82
C ILE A 181 21.09 -26.43 -12.74
N GLN A 182 20.48 -27.02 -11.71
CA GLN A 182 20.46 -28.47 -11.55
C GLN A 182 19.65 -29.16 -12.65
N GLU A 183 18.48 -28.61 -13.03
CA GLU A 183 17.71 -29.09 -14.19
C GLU A 183 18.53 -29.01 -15.49
N GLU A 184 19.17 -27.87 -15.77
CA GLU A 184 19.99 -27.68 -16.98
C GLU A 184 21.16 -28.66 -17.01
N PHE A 185 21.80 -28.93 -15.86
CA PHE A 185 22.88 -29.90 -15.77
C PHE A 185 22.40 -31.32 -16.12
N GLN A 186 21.20 -31.71 -15.66
CA GLN A 186 20.60 -33.00 -16.00
C GLN A 186 20.25 -33.09 -17.49
N LEU A 187 19.72 -32.01 -18.08
CA LEU A 187 19.42 -31.95 -19.52
C LEU A 187 20.69 -32.13 -20.36
N ILE A 188 21.77 -31.41 -20.03
CA ILE A 188 23.06 -31.53 -20.71
C ILE A 188 23.60 -32.96 -20.59
N ALA A 189 23.54 -33.56 -19.39
CA ALA A 189 23.99 -34.94 -19.18
C ALA A 189 23.22 -35.95 -20.05
N GLN A 190 21.93 -35.72 -20.29
CA GLN A 190 21.10 -36.57 -21.14
C GLN A 190 21.40 -36.38 -22.63
N GLU A 191 21.75 -35.17 -23.08
CA GLU A 191 22.14 -34.91 -24.47
C GLU A 191 23.52 -35.47 -24.84
N MET A 192 24.39 -35.67 -23.85
CA MET A 192 25.74 -36.22 -24.03
C MET A 192 25.81 -37.76 -23.97
N ALA A 193 24.71 -38.43 -23.65
CA ALA A 193 24.60 -39.88 -23.57
C ALA A 193 24.05 -40.48 -24.88
#